data_AF-A0AA41Y4K1-F1
#
_entry.id   AF-A0AA41Y4K1-F1
#
_cell.length_a   1.000
_cell.length_b   1.000
_cell.length_c   1.000
_cell.angle_alpha   90.00
_cell.angle_beta   90.00
_cell.angle_gamma   90.00
#
_symmetry.space_group_name_H-M   'P 1'
#
loop_
_entity.id
_entity.type
_entity.pdbx_description
1 polymer ?
#
loop_
_entity_poly.entity_id
_entity_poly.type
_entity_poly.pdbx_seq_one_letter_code
_entity_poly.pdbx_strand_id
1 'polypeptide(L)'
;MIRTPILLTLVAFSLFSSCRYRTAPEPTETSKALKDEQIALGGIIAEQLTDYSLINSSLANREAVFAESLQHLRALSEEMKYEKTGEEAENEFRRAWTKQQEKITRQLENLSIDDARNWIALNDSLLKYSGEVVYADELERMAYNIAVPEIMTESMIKSFCYTNLYDRIYVNFFSSSYMEYEHTTGGKVRIIQDTNYPFDGSIVLKIELQDTRYLDLFVRIPHWADRASVTVKGVKYNVIPGTYTEIAKKWKNGDEMEIVLGMRPDTVSNGQGNFAFTYGPLLLAYSDMQNDSLVFSGTDPVKYLRYVSPPGKMPTFTFSGIPQKTLVLQPYFSEEQEGRTRTAWIKTL
;
A
#
# COMPACT_ATOMS: atom_id res chain seq x y z
N MET A 1 54.90 -43.74 -41.09
CA MET A 1 55.44 -42.49 -40.48
C MET A 1 54.41 -41.96 -39.50
N ILE A 2 54.85 -41.40 -38.37
CA ILE A 2 53.99 -40.91 -37.28
C ILE A 2 53.85 -39.39 -37.38
N ARG A 3 52.62 -38.86 -37.25
CA ARG A 3 52.36 -37.47 -36.83
C ARG A 3 51.14 -37.42 -35.92
N THR A 4 51.35 -37.00 -34.69
CA THR A 4 50.32 -36.61 -33.73
C THR A 4 49.77 -35.21 -34.05
N PRO A 5 48.46 -34.97 -33.95
CA PRO A 5 47.91 -33.65 -33.71
C PRO A 5 47.86 -33.35 -32.21
N ILE A 6 47.96 -32.07 -31.84
CA ILE A 6 47.94 -31.59 -30.45
C ILE A 6 46.51 -31.27 -30.04
N LEU A 7 46.13 -31.61 -28.81
CA LEU A 7 44.81 -31.31 -28.25
C LEU A 7 44.73 -29.83 -27.82
N LEU A 8 43.95 -29.01 -28.53
CA LEU A 8 43.60 -27.65 -28.10
C LEU A 8 42.20 -27.63 -27.48
N THR A 9 42.11 -27.55 -26.15
CA THR A 9 40.86 -27.33 -25.43
C THR A 9 40.47 -25.84 -25.46
N LEU A 10 39.53 -25.49 -26.34
CA LEU A 10 38.90 -24.18 -26.38
C LEU A 10 37.93 -24.00 -25.20
N VAL A 11 38.32 -23.20 -24.21
CA VAL A 11 37.43 -22.76 -23.12
C VAL A 11 36.54 -21.63 -23.65
N ALA A 12 35.27 -21.94 -23.92
CA ALA A 12 34.30 -20.96 -24.39
C ALA A 12 33.85 -20.03 -23.23
N PHE A 13 34.39 -18.82 -23.17
CA PHE A 13 33.92 -17.77 -22.27
C PHE A 13 32.53 -17.27 -22.71
N SER A 14 31.48 -17.68 -21.98
CA SER A 14 30.11 -17.26 -22.23
C SER A 14 29.83 -15.85 -21.68
N LEU A 15 30.38 -14.83 -22.34
CA LEU A 15 30.06 -13.42 -22.09
C LEU A 15 28.66 -13.07 -22.60
N PHE A 16 27.62 -13.47 -21.87
CA PHE A 16 26.29 -12.89 -22.02
C PHE A 16 26.26 -11.50 -21.40
N SER A 17 26.62 -10.49 -22.20
CA SER A 17 26.46 -9.08 -21.84
C SER A 17 25.00 -8.78 -21.52
N SER A 18 24.70 -8.49 -20.26
CA SER A 18 23.40 -7.97 -19.86
C SER A 18 23.23 -6.55 -20.42
N CYS A 19 22.37 -6.38 -21.43
CA CYS A 19 22.02 -5.07 -21.96
C CYS A 19 21.19 -4.27 -20.93
N ARG A 20 21.87 -3.67 -19.95
CA ARG A 20 21.28 -2.70 -19.01
C ARG A 20 20.92 -1.41 -19.73
N TYR A 21 19.78 -1.39 -20.42
CA TYR A 21 19.15 -0.17 -20.93
C TYR A 21 18.51 0.62 -19.78
N ARG A 22 19.33 1.27 -18.96
CA ARG A 22 19.00 2.35 -18.00
C ARG A 22 20.32 3.03 -17.62
N THR A 23 20.67 4.13 -18.30
CA THR A 23 21.94 4.88 -18.12
C THR A 23 21.73 6.33 -17.66
N ALA A 24 20.51 6.68 -17.29
CA ALA A 24 20.21 7.86 -16.47
C ALA A 24 19.60 7.36 -15.15
N PRO A 25 20.02 7.89 -13.99
CA PRO A 25 19.19 7.83 -12.79
C PRO A 25 17.84 8.47 -13.09
N GLU A 26 16.75 7.94 -12.53
CA GLU A 26 15.47 8.64 -12.61
C GLU A 26 15.56 9.96 -11.78
N PRO A 27 14.93 11.06 -12.24
CA PRO A 27 15.06 12.34 -11.57
C PRO A 27 14.43 12.29 -10.17
N THR A 28 15.14 12.78 -9.16
CA THR A 28 14.75 12.78 -7.74
C THR A 28 13.62 13.76 -7.37
N GLU A 29 12.79 14.13 -8.35
CA GLU A 29 11.44 14.68 -8.17
C GLU A 29 10.51 13.78 -9.00
N THR A 30 10.36 12.52 -8.57
CA THR A 30 9.80 11.46 -9.42
C THR A 30 8.33 11.67 -9.79
N SER A 31 7.55 12.34 -8.95
CA SER A 31 6.15 12.69 -9.27
C SER A 31 5.59 13.82 -8.40
N LYS A 32 4.58 14.53 -8.92
CA LYS A 32 3.81 15.56 -8.22
C LYS A 32 2.38 15.06 -8.03
N ALA A 33 1.70 15.48 -6.96
CA ALA A 33 0.25 15.27 -6.88
C ALA A 33 -0.44 16.10 -7.98
N LEU A 34 -1.49 15.54 -8.58
CA LEU A 34 -2.44 16.36 -9.31
C LEU A 34 -3.23 17.23 -8.32
N LYS A 35 -3.88 18.28 -8.82
CA LYS A 35 -4.71 19.13 -7.95
C LYS A 35 -5.99 18.44 -7.52
N ASP A 36 -6.63 18.94 -6.47
CA ASP A 36 -7.86 18.34 -5.93
C ASP A 36 -9.00 18.29 -6.95
N GLU A 37 -9.19 19.36 -7.72
CA GLU A 37 -10.25 19.45 -8.74
C GLU A 37 -10.07 18.46 -9.91
N GLN A 38 -8.89 17.85 -10.02
CA GLN A 38 -8.56 16.86 -11.04
C GLN A 38 -8.88 15.43 -10.63
N ILE A 39 -9.24 15.18 -9.36
CA ILE A 39 -9.45 13.84 -8.83
C ILE A 39 -10.81 13.76 -8.13
N ALA A 40 -11.63 12.78 -8.49
CA ALA A 40 -12.80 12.40 -7.70
C ALA A 40 -12.53 11.12 -6.94
N LEU A 41 -12.93 11.10 -5.66
CA LEU A 41 -12.81 9.95 -4.76
C LEU A 41 -14.20 9.37 -4.49
N GLY A 42 -14.28 8.05 -4.34
CA GLY A 42 -15.50 7.30 -4.05
C GLY A 42 -15.18 5.96 -3.40
N GLY A 43 -16.21 5.11 -3.27
CA GLY A 43 -16.10 3.81 -2.61
C GLY A 43 -15.79 3.91 -1.12
N ILE A 44 -15.31 2.81 -0.55
CA ILE A 44 -15.21 2.59 0.90
C ILE A 44 -14.44 3.70 1.64
N ILE A 45 -13.35 4.21 1.06
CA ILE A 45 -12.56 5.29 1.69
C ILE A 45 -13.29 6.64 1.69
N ALA A 46 -14.15 6.93 0.71
CA ALA A 46 -14.96 8.15 0.71
C ALA A 46 -16.17 8.04 1.65
N GLU A 47 -16.77 6.85 1.74
CA GLU A 47 -17.82 6.53 2.71
C GLU A 47 -17.32 6.73 4.16
N GLN A 48 -16.12 6.22 4.49
CA GLN A 48 -15.46 6.42 5.80
C GLN A 48 -15.27 7.89 6.19
N LEU A 49 -14.91 8.76 5.24
CA LEU A 49 -14.71 10.20 5.49
C LEU A 49 -16.01 10.97 5.67
N THR A 50 -17.16 10.40 5.27
CA THR A 50 -18.45 11.09 5.25
C THR A 50 -19.39 10.63 6.36
N ASP A 51 -19.51 9.33 6.63
CA ASP A 51 -20.28 8.83 7.78
C ASP A 51 -19.44 8.80 9.06
N TYR A 52 -18.86 9.96 9.36
CA TYR A 52 -17.81 10.08 10.37
C TYR A 52 -18.35 10.15 11.82
N SER A 53 -19.57 9.65 12.04
CA SER A 53 -20.23 9.59 13.34
C SER A 53 -19.68 8.48 14.25
N LEU A 54 -18.89 7.55 13.69
CA LEU A 54 -18.60 6.25 14.30
C LEU A 54 -17.19 6.10 14.90
N ILE A 55 -16.23 6.98 14.61
CA ILE A 55 -14.84 6.83 15.09
C ILE A 55 -14.58 7.62 16.37
N ASN A 56 -15.13 7.07 17.47
CA ASN A 56 -14.62 7.05 18.83
C ASN A 56 -13.90 8.33 19.36
N SER A 57 -14.58 9.04 20.28
CA SER A 57 -14.09 10.27 20.95
C SER A 57 -12.85 10.10 21.83
N SER A 58 -12.29 8.89 21.99
CA SER A 58 -11.04 8.64 22.71
C SER A 58 -9.77 9.04 21.95
N LEU A 59 -9.84 9.37 20.65
CA LEU A 59 -8.67 9.78 19.85
C LEU A 59 -8.04 11.10 20.33
N ALA A 60 -8.86 12.05 20.79
CA ALA A 60 -8.43 13.42 21.08
C ALA A 60 -7.57 13.57 22.36
N ASN A 61 -7.56 12.56 23.25
CA ASN A 61 -6.90 12.62 24.56
C ASN A 61 -5.59 11.80 24.62
N ARG A 62 -4.99 11.49 23.46
CA ARG A 62 -3.81 10.61 23.35
C ARG A 62 -2.54 11.43 23.19
N GLU A 63 -1.61 11.28 24.11
CA GLU A 63 -0.30 11.96 24.06
C GLU A 63 0.56 11.42 22.91
N ALA A 64 1.36 12.31 22.30
CA ALA A 64 2.28 11.93 21.23
C ALA A 64 3.55 11.28 21.79
N VAL A 65 3.87 10.08 21.31
CA VAL A 65 4.97 9.23 21.82
C VAL A 65 6.07 8.98 20.79
N PHE A 66 5.90 9.41 19.54
CA PHE A 66 6.90 9.23 18.47
C PHE A 66 7.49 10.54 17.94
N ALA A 67 7.06 11.70 18.43
CA ALA A 67 7.48 13.04 17.99
C ALA A 67 9.00 13.16 17.72
N GLU A 68 9.87 12.82 18.68
CA GLU A 68 11.33 12.87 18.50
C GLU A 68 11.82 11.95 17.37
N SER A 69 11.34 10.71 17.34
CA SER A 69 11.73 9.73 16.30
C SER A 69 11.23 10.11 14.91
N LEU A 70 10.07 10.76 14.81
CA LEU A 70 9.53 11.28 13.56
C LEU A 70 10.28 12.55 13.10
N GLN A 71 10.71 13.40 14.04
CA GLN A 71 11.57 14.55 13.75
C GLN A 71 12.96 14.11 13.26
N HIS A 72 13.56 13.09 13.88
CA HIS A 72 14.84 12.53 13.44
C HIS A 72 14.75 11.91 12.03
N LEU A 73 13.71 11.12 11.74
CA LEU A 73 13.50 10.58 10.40
C LEU A 73 13.28 11.68 9.35
N ARG A 74 12.62 12.79 9.72
CA ARG A 74 12.49 13.95 8.83
C ARG A 74 13.85 14.57 8.52
N ALA A 75 14.70 14.80 9.51
CA ALA A 75 16.05 15.34 9.30
C ALA A 75 16.85 14.46 8.32
N LEU A 76 16.93 13.16 8.57
CA LEU A 76 17.55 12.19 7.64
C LEU A 76 16.94 12.24 6.24
N SER A 77 15.61 12.39 6.13
CA SER A 77 14.93 12.48 4.83
C SER A 77 15.23 13.77 4.06
N GLU A 78 15.53 14.88 4.73
CA GLU A 78 15.99 16.11 4.06
C GLU A 78 17.47 16.03 3.69
N GLU A 79 18.33 15.47 4.55
CA GLU A 79 19.74 15.22 4.25
C GLU A 79 19.91 14.38 2.98
N MET A 80 19.16 13.27 2.84
CA MET A 80 19.12 12.47 1.61
C MET A 80 18.72 13.29 0.36
N LYS A 81 17.70 14.16 0.48
CA LYS A 81 17.18 14.98 -0.62
C LYS A 81 18.21 15.97 -1.15
N TYR A 82 18.92 16.66 -0.26
CA TYR A 82 19.81 17.76 -0.62
C TYR A 82 21.23 17.32 -0.98
N GLU A 83 21.82 16.37 -0.26
CA GLU A 83 23.26 16.10 -0.38
C GLU A 83 23.63 15.04 -1.45
N LYS A 84 22.64 14.38 -2.06
CA LYS A 84 22.84 13.14 -2.87
C LYS A 84 23.64 12.10 -2.08
N THR A 85 23.16 11.81 -0.87
CA THR A 85 23.83 10.95 0.10
C THR A 85 24.15 9.56 -0.47
N GLY A 86 25.27 8.99 -0.06
CA GLY A 86 25.67 7.65 -0.48
C GLY A 86 24.78 6.54 0.08
N GLU A 87 24.90 5.34 -0.52
CA GLU A 87 24.12 4.13 -0.24
C GLU A 87 24.05 3.75 1.27
N GLU A 88 25.08 4.03 2.06
CA GLU A 88 25.07 3.79 3.51
C GLU A 88 23.98 4.59 4.25
N ALA A 89 23.77 5.86 3.87
CA ALA A 89 22.80 6.75 4.51
C ALA A 89 21.36 6.40 4.12
N GLU A 90 21.12 6.06 2.85
CA GLU A 90 19.83 5.47 2.46
C GLU A 90 19.55 4.19 3.25
N ASN A 91 20.55 3.31 3.39
CA ASN A 91 20.40 2.09 4.17
C ASN A 91 20.19 2.36 5.66
N GLU A 92 20.81 3.39 6.26
CA GLU A 92 20.50 3.83 7.63
C GLU A 92 19.06 4.35 7.74
N PHE A 93 18.64 5.25 6.86
CA PHE A 93 17.28 5.76 6.82
C PHE A 93 16.25 4.63 6.69
N ARG A 94 16.42 3.72 5.72
CA ARG A 94 15.53 2.56 5.51
C ARG A 94 15.44 1.67 6.76
N ARG A 95 16.57 1.43 7.43
CA ARG A 95 16.64 0.69 8.71
C ARG A 95 15.90 1.43 9.85
N ALA A 96 15.99 2.76 9.92
CA ALA A 96 15.33 3.58 10.93
C ALA A 96 13.81 3.70 10.66
N TRP A 97 13.42 3.94 9.41
CA TRP A 97 12.03 4.01 8.95
C TRP A 97 11.29 2.69 9.22
N THR A 98 11.89 1.55 8.88
CA THR A 98 11.28 0.22 9.09
C THR A 98 10.99 -0.03 10.57
N LYS A 99 11.95 0.27 11.46
CA LYS A 99 11.77 0.19 12.92
C LYS A 99 10.66 1.13 13.43
N GLN A 100 10.42 2.26 12.76
CA GLN A 100 9.36 3.18 13.13
C GLN A 100 7.99 2.74 12.61
N GLN A 101 7.92 2.20 11.39
CA GLN A 101 6.73 1.54 10.85
C GLN A 101 6.28 0.39 11.77
N GLU A 102 7.21 -0.44 12.23
CA GLU A 102 6.93 -1.49 13.21
C GLU A 102 6.30 -0.92 14.49
N LYS A 103 6.91 0.08 15.13
CA LYS A 103 6.36 0.69 16.37
C LYS A 103 4.95 1.26 16.17
N ILE A 104 4.73 1.96 15.06
CA ILE A 104 3.43 2.57 14.73
C ILE A 104 2.38 1.49 14.45
N THR A 105 2.76 0.40 13.77
CA THR A 105 1.88 -0.76 13.58
C THR A 105 1.53 -1.43 14.91
N ARG A 106 2.50 -1.61 15.81
CA ARG A 106 2.33 -2.17 17.16
C ARG A 106 1.41 -1.34 18.06
N GLN A 107 1.34 -0.02 17.84
CA GLN A 107 0.56 0.92 18.64
C GLN A 107 -0.64 1.54 17.91
N LEU A 108 -1.02 1.04 16.73
CA LEU A 108 -2.02 1.68 15.86
C LEU A 108 -3.35 1.99 16.59
N GLU A 109 -3.82 1.07 17.43
CA GLU A 109 -5.05 1.22 18.22
C GLU A 109 -5.00 2.37 19.23
N ASN A 110 -3.81 2.76 19.67
CA ASN A 110 -3.52 3.76 20.69
C ASN A 110 -2.77 4.99 20.15
N LEU A 111 -2.56 5.07 18.84
CA LEU A 111 -1.81 6.14 18.20
C LEU A 111 -2.48 7.51 18.43
N SER A 112 -1.66 8.54 18.62
CA SER A 112 -2.11 9.93 18.74
C SER A 112 -2.41 10.55 17.36
N ILE A 113 -3.26 11.58 17.34
CA ILE A 113 -3.55 12.35 16.11
C ILE A 113 -2.26 12.97 15.56
N ASP A 114 -1.39 13.50 16.43
CA ASP A 114 -0.13 14.12 16.02
C ASP A 114 0.87 13.13 15.47
N ASP A 115 1.10 11.96 16.10
CA ASP A 115 2.01 10.95 15.56
C ASP A 115 1.51 10.42 14.21
N ALA A 116 0.20 10.17 14.09
CA ALA A 116 -0.44 9.74 12.84
C ALA A 116 -0.22 10.77 11.72
N ARG A 117 -0.59 12.03 11.94
CA ARG A 117 -0.39 13.13 10.98
C ARG A 117 1.07 13.31 10.63
N ASN A 118 1.97 13.24 11.62
CA ASN A 118 3.39 13.45 11.40
C ASN A 118 4.02 12.35 10.54
N TRP A 119 3.60 11.10 10.76
CA TRP A 119 4.02 9.94 9.97
C TRP A 119 3.42 9.93 8.57
N ILE A 120 2.14 10.28 8.41
CA ILE A 120 1.50 10.42 7.08
C ILE A 120 2.23 11.50 6.26
N ALA A 121 2.49 12.68 6.84
CA ALA A 121 3.20 13.75 6.14
C ALA A 121 4.64 13.38 5.75
N LEU A 122 5.32 12.55 6.56
CA LEU A 122 6.64 12.02 6.21
C LEU A 122 6.56 11.07 5.01
N ASN A 123 5.65 10.10 5.04
CA ASN A 123 5.52 9.11 3.95
C ASN A 123 5.01 9.72 2.65
N ASP A 124 4.16 10.74 2.71
CA ASP A 124 3.74 11.51 1.52
C ASP A 124 4.92 12.20 0.84
N SER A 125 5.79 12.84 1.63
CA SER A 125 7.00 13.47 1.13
C SER A 125 7.98 12.45 0.53
N LEU A 126 8.14 11.29 1.18
CA LEU A 126 8.99 10.21 0.70
C LEU A 126 8.47 9.58 -0.61
N LEU A 127 7.15 9.37 -0.73
CA LEU A 127 6.52 8.86 -1.95
C LEU A 127 6.72 9.81 -3.14
N LYS A 128 6.43 11.10 -2.95
CA LYS A 128 6.56 12.13 -4.00
C LYS A 128 8.02 12.38 -4.42
N TYR A 129 8.96 12.20 -3.50
CA TYR A 129 10.40 12.24 -3.78
C TYR A 129 10.88 10.99 -4.54
N SER A 130 10.75 9.81 -3.92
CA SER A 130 11.41 8.57 -4.35
C SER A 130 10.63 7.73 -5.37
N GLY A 131 9.31 7.84 -5.40
CA GLY A 131 8.45 6.95 -6.20
C GLY A 131 8.44 5.49 -5.73
N GLU A 132 8.77 5.22 -4.45
CA GLU A 132 8.82 3.85 -3.91
C GLU A 132 7.48 3.37 -3.35
N VAL A 133 7.14 2.11 -3.69
CA VAL A 133 5.91 1.42 -3.27
C VAL A 133 5.75 1.38 -1.75
N VAL A 134 6.83 1.24 -0.98
CA VAL A 134 6.76 1.03 0.47
C VAL A 134 6.08 2.20 1.20
N TYR A 135 6.24 3.44 0.72
CA TYR A 135 5.59 4.61 1.28
C TYR A 135 4.12 4.71 0.86
N ALA A 136 3.77 4.28 -0.35
CA ALA A 136 2.39 4.17 -0.80
C ALA A 136 1.61 3.06 -0.07
N ASP A 137 2.22 1.88 0.13
CA ASP A 137 1.70 0.80 0.97
C ASP A 137 1.44 1.28 2.39
N GLU A 138 2.36 2.06 2.96
CA GLU A 138 2.23 2.58 4.32
C GLU A 138 1.16 3.67 4.46
N LEU A 139 1.09 4.62 3.52
CA LEU A 139 0.02 5.62 3.50
C LEU A 139 -1.35 4.95 3.31
N GLU A 140 -1.46 3.92 2.47
CA GLU A 140 -2.69 3.15 2.26
C GLU A 140 -3.09 2.37 3.52
N ARG A 141 -2.11 1.76 4.21
CA ARG A 141 -2.30 1.09 5.50
C ARG A 141 -2.80 2.07 6.58
N MET A 142 -2.33 3.31 6.58
CA MET A 142 -2.84 4.33 7.51
C MET A 142 -4.26 4.78 7.11
N ALA A 143 -4.52 5.01 5.82
CA ALA A 143 -5.83 5.41 5.32
C ALA A 143 -6.91 4.36 5.67
N TYR A 144 -6.74 3.10 5.27
CA TYR A 144 -7.75 2.06 5.47
C TYR A 144 -7.84 1.48 6.89
N ASN A 145 -7.21 2.09 7.89
CA ASN A 145 -7.32 1.66 9.29
C ASN A 145 -7.53 2.80 10.29
N ILE A 146 -7.08 4.03 9.98
CA ILE A 146 -7.21 5.20 10.86
C ILE A 146 -7.63 6.48 10.11
N ALA A 147 -8.39 6.40 9.02
CA ALA A 147 -9.02 7.56 8.37
C ALA A 147 -10.38 7.92 9.03
N VAL A 148 -10.58 9.06 9.69
CA VAL A 148 -9.53 9.98 10.18
C VAL A 148 -9.60 11.45 9.71
N PRO A 149 -10.69 12.17 9.39
CA PRO A 149 -10.61 13.59 8.95
C PRO A 149 -9.73 14.53 9.79
N GLU A 150 -9.61 14.37 11.11
CA GLU A 150 -8.65 15.11 11.94
C GLU A 150 -7.16 14.76 11.67
N ILE A 151 -6.91 13.60 11.07
CA ILE A 151 -5.61 12.99 10.73
C ILE A 151 -5.29 13.05 9.23
N MET A 152 -6.29 12.85 8.37
CA MET A 152 -6.19 12.62 6.93
C MET A 152 -7.49 13.05 6.24
N THR A 153 -7.42 14.05 5.36
CA THR A 153 -8.58 14.58 4.63
C THR A 153 -8.80 13.88 3.28
N GLU A 154 -9.98 14.05 2.67
CA GLU A 154 -10.27 13.63 1.30
C GLU A 154 -9.20 14.12 0.31
N SER A 155 -8.75 15.37 0.47
CA SER A 155 -7.73 15.99 -0.38
C SER A 155 -6.35 15.35 -0.23
N MET A 156 -5.98 14.97 0.99
CA MET A 156 -4.76 14.19 1.22
C MET A 156 -4.85 12.85 0.48
N ILE A 157 -5.96 12.12 0.63
CA ILE A 157 -6.17 10.80 0.00
C ILE A 157 -6.18 10.91 -1.53
N LYS A 158 -6.85 11.92 -2.12
CA LYS A 158 -6.74 12.22 -3.56
C LYS A 158 -5.29 12.40 -3.99
N SER A 159 -4.52 13.20 -3.25
CA SER A 159 -3.08 13.43 -3.54
C SER A 159 -2.22 12.18 -3.39
N PHE A 160 -2.69 11.17 -2.64
CA PHE A 160 -2.06 9.85 -2.51
C PHE A 160 -2.52 8.87 -3.58
N CYS A 161 -3.74 8.99 -4.13
CA CYS A 161 -4.27 8.11 -5.17
C CYS A 161 -3.47 8.17 -6.47
N TYR A 162 -3.13 9.38 -6.91
CA TYR A 162 -2.45 9.61 -8.18
C TYR A 162 -1.36 10.66 -8.05
N THR A 163 -0.17 10.34 -8.55
CA THR A 163 0.90 11.32 -8.77
C THR A 163 1.39 11.21 -10.21
N ASN A 164 1.93 12.29 -10.79
CA ASN A 164 2.42 12.29 -12.16
C ASN A 164 3.72 13.07 -12.37
N LEU A 165 4.45 12.70 -13.43
CA LEU A 165 5.55 13.47 -13.98
C LEU A 165 5.37 13.52 -15.50
N TYR A 166 4.84 14.64 -15.99
CA TYR A 166 4.32 14.76 -17.35
C TYR A 166 3.24 13.67 -17.60
N ASP A 167 3.35 12.92 -18.69
CA ASP A 167 2.48 11.80 -19.05
C ASP A 167 2.92 10.44 -18.44
N ARG A 168 3.83 10.45 -17.44
CA ARG A 168 4.06 9.30 -16.55
C ARG A 168 3.08 9.39 -15.38
N ILE A 169 2.11 8.49 -15.31
CA ILE A 169 1.06 8.48 -14.29
C ILE A 169 1.30 7.33 -13.32
N TYR A 170 1.44 7.63 -12.04
CA TYR A 170 1.59 6.65 -10.97
C TYR A 170 0.22 6.41 -10.32
N VAL A 171 -0.33 5.21 -10.52
CA VAL A 171 -1.52 4.73 -9.83
C VAL A 171 -1.06 4.11 -8.52
N ASN A 172 -1.25 4.88 -7.46
CA ASN A 172 -0.71 4.62 -6.14
C ASN A 172 -1.77 3.92 -5.29
N PHE A 173 -2.79 4.61 -4.80
CA PHE A 173 -3.87 3.95 -4.04
C PHE A 173 -4.92 3.34 -4.94
N PHE A 174 -5.46 2.21 -4.48
CA PHE A 174 -6.64 1.61 -5.08
C PHE A 174 -7.90 2.09 -4.34
N SER A 175 -8.81 2.72 -5.08
CA SER A 175 -10.19 2.99 -4.69
C SER A 175 -11.01 3.36 -5.93
N SER A 176 -12.33 3.16 -5.88
CA SER A 176 -13.28 3.69 -6.87
C SER A 176 -13.08 5.20 -7.01
N SER A 177 -12.52 5.65 -8.12
CA SER A 177 -12.07 7.03 -8.30
C SER A 177 -11.84 7.37 -9.77
N TYR A 178 -11.58 8.64 -10.09
CA TYR A 178 -10.95 8.99 -11.36
C TYR A 178 -9.95 10.13 -11.19
N MET A 179 -8.98 10.19 -12.08
CA MET A 179 -8.16 11.39 -12.32
C MET A 179 -8.34 11.94 -13.73
N GLU A 180 -8.11 13.22 -13.91
CA GLU A 180 -8.31 13.95 -15.16
C GLU A 180 -7.23 15.01 -15.36
N TYR A 181 -6.54 15.00 -16.51
CA TYR A 181 -5.45 15.94 -16.79
C TYR A 181 -5.31 16.27 -18.28
N GLU A 182 -4.61 17.36 -18.59
CA GLU A 182 -4.27 17.75 -19.96
C GLU A 182 -2.93 17.11 -20.35
N HIS A 183 -2.94 16.29 -21.41
CA HIS A 183 -1.75 15.60 -21.94
C HIS A 183 -0.69 16.61 -22.42
N THR A 184 0.61 16.33 -22.34
CA THR A 184 1.64 17.34 -22.72
C THR A 184 1.57 17.78 -24.19
N THR A 185 1.04 16.93 -25.06
CA THR A 185 0.78 17.22 -26.49
C THR A 185 -0.62 17.82 -26.76
N GLY A 186 -1.36 18.19 -25.72
CA GLY A 186 -2.75 18.64 -25.79
C GLY A 186 -3.78 17.51 -25.90
N GLY A 187 -4.99 17.80 -25.42
CA GLY A 187 -6.10 16.88 -25.29
C GLY A 187 -6.21 16.30 -23.87
N LYS A 188 -7.40 16.43 -23.30
CA LYS A 188 -7.77 15.88 -22.00
C LYS A 188 -7.73 14.35 -22.01
N VAL A 189 -7.08 13.79 -20.98
CA VAL A 189 -7.03 12.36 -20.65
C VAL A 189 -7.65 12.16 -19.28
N ARG A 190 -8.45 11.10 -19.15
CA ARG A 190 -9.13 10.72 -17.92
C ARG A 190 -8.94 9.22 -17.68
N ILE A 191 -8.65 8.87 -16.44
CA ILE A 191 -8.34 7.50 -16.00
C ILE A 191 -9.28 7.20 -14.84
N ILE A 192 -10.15 6.20 -15.02
CA ILE A 192 -11.12 5.77 -14.02
C ILE A 192 -10.63 4.47 -13.39
N GLN A 193 -10.59 4.42 -12.05
CA GLN A 193 -10.48 3.19 -11.28
C GLN A 193 -11.89 2.68 -10.96
N ASP A 194 -12.24 1.52 -11.50
CA ASP A 194 -13.45 0.77 -11.19
C ASP A 194 -13.07 -0.43 -10.30
N THR A 195 -13.45 -0.39 -9.02
CA THR A 195 -13.04 -1.38 -8.02
C THR A 195 -13.90 -1.32 -6.75
N ASN A 196 -13.98 -2.46 -6.06
CA ASN A 196 -14.54 -2.62 -4.71
C ASN A 196 -13.42 -2.91 -3.67
N TYR A 197 -12.17 -2.57 -4.00
CA TYR A 197 -11.07 -2.48 -3.04
C TYR A 197 -11.44 -1.54 -1.87
N PRO A 198 -11.12 -1.87 -0.61
CA PRO A 198 -10.21 -2.93 -0.16
C PRO A 198 -10.89 -4.26 0.18
N PHE A 199 -12.16 -4.47 -0.19
CA PHE A 199 -12.89 -5.70 0.17
C PHE A 199 -12.53 -6.89 -0.72
N ASP A 200 -12.16 -6.62 -1.97
CA ASP A 200 -11.52 -7.56 -2.89
C ASP A 200 -10.38 -6.87 -3.66
N GLY A 201 -9.60 -7.68 -4.40
CA GLY A 201 -8.40 -7.22 -5.10
C GLY A 201 -8.59 -6.96 -6.59
N SER A 202 -9.82 -6.78 -7.07
CA SER A 202 -10.10 -6.57 -8.50
C SER A 202 -10.18 -5.09 -8.82
N ILE A 203 -9.24 -4.57 -9.62
CA ILE A 203 -9.25 -3.18 -10.10
C ILE A 203 -9.22 -3.16 -11.63
N VAL A 204 -10.11 -2.40 -12.25
CA VAL A 204 -10.07 -2.10 -13.68
C VAL A 204 -9.73 -0.63 -13.88
N LEU A 205 -8.63 -0.33 -14.58
CA LEU A 205 -8.33 1.02 -15.07
C LEU A 205 -8.95 1.21 -16.44
N LYS A 206 -9.83 2.20 -16.60
CA LYS A 206 -10.50 2.52 -17.87
C LYS A 206 -9.98 3.86 -18.39
N ILE A 207 -9.52 3.88 -19.64
CA ILE A 207 -8.88 5.04 -20.26
C ILE A 207 -9.87 5.78 -21.18
N GLU A 208 -10.21 7.01 -20.79
CA GLU A 208 -11.05 7.93 -21.53
C GLU A 208 -10.20 9.06 -22.14
N LEU A 209 -10.27 9.23 -23.46
CA LEU A 209 -9.51 10.26 -24.18
C LEU A 209 -10.15 10.55 -25.56
N GLN A 210 -9.87 11.72 -26.13
CA GLN A 210 -10.43 12.11 -27.44
C GLN A 210 -9.68 11.47 -28.62
N ASP A 211 -8.34 11.48 -28.56
CA ASP A 211 -7.43 10.98 -29.58
C ASP A 211 -6.50 9.92 -28.99
N THR A 212 -5.94 9.02 -29.82
CA THR A 212 -4.85 8.15 -29.37
C THR A 212 -3.65 8.97 -28.85
N ARG A 213 -3.19 8.66 -27.64
CA ARG A 213 -2.06 9.32 -26.96
C ARG A 213 -1.03 8.28 -26.50
N TYR A 214 0.18 8.73 -26.15
CA TYR A 214 1.23 7.89 -25.59
C TYR A 214 1.48 8.35 -24.16
N LEU A 215 1.23 7.48 -23.19
CA LEU A 215 1.43 7.76 -21.77
C LEU A 215 1.78 6.48 -21.03
N ASP A 216 2.59 6.62 -19.98
CA ASP A 216 3.19 5.50 -19.26
C ASP A 216 2.47 5.33 -17.91
N LEU A 217 1.77 4.21 -17.74
CA LEU A 217 1.10 3.89 -16.47
C LEU A 217 2.03 3.08 -15.57
N PHE A 218 2.34 3.63 -14.40
CA PHE A 218 3.07 2.97 -13.33
C PHE A 218 2.06 2.52 -12.28
N VAL A 219 1.75 1.22 -12.24
CA VAL A 219 0.78 0.64 -11.29
C VAL A 219 1.50 0.00 -10.13
N ARG A 220 1.21 0.44 -8.89
CA ARG A 220 1.78 -0.17 -7.68
C ARG A 220 1.38 -1.65 -7.58
N ILE A 221 2.34 -2.53 -7.33
CA ILE A 221 2.09 -3.88 -6.84
C ILE A 221 2.47 -3.90 -5.37
N PRO A 222 1.51 -3.95 -4.42
CA PRO A 222 1.82 -3.90 -2.99
C PRO A 222 2.75 -5.03 -2.54
N HIS A 223 3.57 -4.78 -1.52
CA HIS A 223 4.53 -5.77 -1.01
C HIS A 223 3.85 -7.06 -0.51
N TRP A 224 2.63 -6.96 0.05
CA TRP A 224 1.86 -8.11 0.51
C TRP A 224 1.22 -8.94 -0.62
N ALA A 225 1.16 -8.43 -1.86
CA ALA A 225 0.39 -9.01 -2.96
C ALA A 225 1.16 -10.09 -3.73
N ASP A 226 1.55 -11.19 -3.07
CA ASP A 226 2.37 -12.28 -3.65
C ASP A 226 1.78 -12.92 -4.92
N ARG A 227 0.47 -12.80 -5.11
CA ARG A 227 -0.27 -13.33 -6.28
C ARG A 227 -0.93 -12.22 -7.10
N ALA A 228 -0.15 -11.20 -7.43
CA ALA A 228 -0.59 -10.15 -8.34
C ALA A 228 -0.63 -10.59 -9.82
N SER A 229 -1.42 -9.88 -10.63
CA SER A 229 -1.26 -9.83 -12.08
C SER A 229 -1.82 -8.56 -12.68
N VAL A 230 -1.12 -7.99 -13.66
CA VAL A 230 -1.60 -6.89 -14.50
C VAL A 230 -1.77 -7.40 -15.94
N THR A 231 -2.91 -7.10 -16.55
CA THR A 231 -3.29 -7.55 -17.88
C THR A 231 -3.89 -6.38 -18.68
N VAL A 232 -3.46 -6.20 -19.93
CA VAL A 232 -4.03 -5.18 -20.83
C VAL A 232 -4.49 -5.88 -22.11
N LYS A 233 -5.80 -5.96 -22.35
CA LYS A 233 -6.39 -6.68 -23.50
C LYS A 233 -5.88 -8.12 -23.65
N GLY A 234 -5.83 -8.86 -22.54
CA GLY A 234 -5.30 -10.24 -22.50
C GLY A 234 -3.77 -10.37 -22.53
N VAL A 235 -3.00 -9.28 -22.74
CA VAL A 235 -1.54 -9.29 -22.61
C VAL A 235 -1.16 -9.13 -21.13
N LYS A 236 -0.66 -10.20 -20.51
CA LYS A 236 -0.17 -10.17 -19.12
C LYS A 236 1.23 -9.56 -19.04
N TYR A 237 1.41 -8.65 -18.09
CA TYR A 237 2.69 -8.00 -17.77
C TYR A 237 3.42 -8.76 -16.66
N ASN A 238 4.75 -8.63 -16.61
CA ASN A 238 5.55 -9.13 -15.49
C ASN A 238 5.38 -8.19 -14.28
N VAL A 239 4.92 -8.74 -13.16
CA VAL A 239 4.68 -8.01 -11.91
C VAL A 239 5.65 -8.49 -10.83
N ILE A 240 6.06 -7.61 -9.93
CA ILE A 240 6.92 -7.91 -8.78
C ILE A 240 6.32 -7.22 -7.54
N PRO A 241 5.98 -7.94 -6.46
CA PRO A 241 5.50 -7.32 -5.23
C PRO A 241 6.52 -6.33 -4.66
N GLY A 242 6.06 -5.16 -4.23
CA GLY A 242 6.92 -4.08 -3.76
C GLY A 242 7.50 -3.20 -4.87
N THR A 243 7.08 -3.35 -6.14
CA THR A 243 7.48 -2.46 -7.24
C THR A 243 6.29 -1.92 -8.01
N TYR A 244 6.49 -0.81 -8.72
CA TYR A 244 5.57 -0.42 -9.79
C TYR A 244 5.77 -1.37 -10.98
N THR A 245 4.67 -1.71 -11.65
CA THR A 245 4.68 -2.30 -12.99
C THR A 245 4.53 -1.17 -14.00
N GLU A 246 5.40 -1.11 -15.01
CA GLU A 246 5.43 -0.08 -16.05
C GLU A 246 4.68 -0.55 -17.30
N ILE A 247 3.65 0.20 -17.71
CA ILE A 247 2.83 -0.05 -18.90
C ILE A 247 2.98 1.16 -19.84
N ALA A 248 4.13 1.19 -20.50
CA ALA A 248 4.54 2.21 -21.45
C ALA A 248 4.00 1.90 -22.86
N LYS A 249 2.98 2.64 -23.34
CA LYS A 249 2.32 2.36 -24.64
C LYS A 249 1.47 3.51 -25.19
N LYS A 250 1.01 3.33 -26.44
CA LYS A 250 -0.11 4.11 -27.00
C LYS A 250 -1.46 3.57 -26.49
N TRP A 251 -2.30 4.47 -25.99
CA TRP A 251 -3.65 4.20 -25.49
C TRP A 251 -4.69 4.86 -26.40
N LYS A 252 -5.87 4.24 -26.52
CA LYS A 252 -7.05 4.79 -27.21
C LYS A 252 -8.25 4.80 -26.26
N ASN A 253 -9.36 5.43 -26.67
CA ASN A 253 -10.57 5.50 -25.87
C ASN A 253 -11.17 4.10 -25.63
N GLY A 254 -11.58 3.81 -24.40
CA GLY A 254 -12.11 2.50 -24.01
C GLY A 254 -11.05 1.39 -24.05
N ASP A 255 -9.76 1.73 -23.88
CA ASP A 255 -8.77 0.75 -23.48
C ASP A 255 -8.88 0.49 -21.97
N GLU A 256 -8.81 -0.78 -21.58
CA GLU A 256 -8.88 -1.21 -20.18
C GLU A 256 -7.62 -1.97 -19.77
N MET A 257 -7.26 -1.84 -18.49
CA MET A 257 -6.26 -2.65 -17.80
C MET A 257 -6.91 -3.33 -16.60
N GLU A 258 -6.80 -4.65 -16.53
CA GLU A 258 -7.19 -5.45 -15.38
C GLU A 258 -5.99 -5.60 -14.43
N ILE A 259 -6.21 -5.34 -13.15
CA ILE A 259 -5.26 -5.58 -12.06
C ILE A 259 -5.96 -6.51 -11.07
N VAL A 260 -5.31 -7.64 -10.77
CA VAL A 260 -5.75 -8.55 -9.72
C VAL A 260 -4.68 -8.59 -8.64
N LEU A 261 -5.05 -8.24 -7.41
CA LEU A 261 -4.22 -8.35 -6.23
C LEU A 261 -4.65 -9.57 -5.41
N GLY A 262 -3.68 -10.39 -5.01
CA GLY A 262 -3.90 -11.63 -4.27
C GLY A 262 -4.29 -11.42 -2.80
N MET A 263 -5.48 -10.87 -2.55
CA MET A 263 -6.01 -10.63 -1.21
C MET A 263 -6.02 -11.93 -0.39
N ARG A 264 -5.24 -11.95 0.69
CA ARG A 264 -5.04 -13.11 1.55
C ARG A 264 -4.95 -12.67 3.01
N PRO A 265 -5.36 -13.50 3.97
CA PRO A 265 -5.11 -13.23 5.38
C PRO A 265 -3.63 -13.46 5.72
N ASP A 266 -3.06 -12.59 6.54
CA ASP A 266 -1.70 -12.71 7.10
C ASP A 266 -1.70 -12.32 8.59
N THR A 267 -0.56 -12.39 9.27
CA THR A 267 -0.43 -12.04 10.69
C THR A 267 0.70 -11.08 10.99
N VAL A 268 0.43 -10.05 11.81
CA VAL A 268 1.44 -9.15 12.39
C VAL A 268 1.57 -9.41 13.88
N SER A 269 2.79 -9.45 14.43
CA SER A 269 3.00 -9.55 15.88
C SER A 269 3.29 -8.18 16.49
N ASN A 270 2.81 -7.92 17.71
CA ASN A 270 3.21 -6.71 18.43
C ASN A 270 4.60 -6.83 19.11
N GLY A 271 5.18 -8.04 19.16
CA GLY A 271 6.43 -8.35 19.87
C GLY A 271 6.30 -8.38 21.40
N GLN A 272 5.08 -8.39 21.94
CA GLN A 272 4.76 -8.46 23.38
C GLN A 272 3.93 -9.71 23.73
N GLY A 273 3.97 -10.73 22.88
CA GLY A 273 3.13 -11.93 23.04
C GLY A 273 1.71 -11.78 22.49
N ASN A 274 1.43 -10.79 21.64
CA ASN A 274 0.19 -10.72 20.87
C ASN A 274 0.46 -10.75 19.35
N PHE A 275 -0.58 -11.09 18.59
CA PHE A 275 -0.65 -10.98 17.14
C PHE A 275 -2.01 -10.42 16.73
N ALA A 276 -2.07 -9.85 15.52
CA ALA A 276 -3.30 -9.43 14.86
C ALA A 276 -3.33 -10.01 13.45
N PHE A 277 -4.52 -10.13 12.87
CA PHE A 277 -4.69 -10.54 11.48
C PHE A 277 -4.75 -9.32 10.55
N THR A 278 -4.20 -9.45 9.35
CA THR A 278 -4.41 -8.51 8.25
C THR A 278 -5.08 -9.19 7.05
N TYR A 279 -5.68 -8.41 6.15
CA TYR A 279 -6.22 -8.86 4.86
C TYR A 279 -5.99 -7.77 3.79
N GLY A 280 -4.95 -7.94 2.98
CA GLY A 280 -4.44 -6.83 2.16
C GLY A 280 -3.98 -5.65 3.05
N PRO A 281 -4.43 -4.40 2.80
CA PRO A 281 -4.10 -3.26 3.65
C PRO A 281 -4.86 -3.24 4.99
N LEU A 282 -5.88 -4.10 5.17
CA LEU A 282 -6.80 -4.05 6.30
C LEU A 282 -6.22 -4.75 7.53
N LEU A 283 -6.19 -4.07 8.68
CA LEU A 283 -6.08 -4.69 10.00
C LEU A 283 -7.47 -5.22 10.39
N LEU A 284 -7.54 -6.45 10.91
CA LEU A 284 -8.79 -7.06 11.34
C LEU A 284 -8.94 -7.03 12.86
N ALA A 285 -10.03 -6.43 13.33
CA ALA A 285 -10.42 -6.33 14.73
C ALA A 285 -11.68 -7.16 15.05
N TYR A 286 -11.80 -7.56 16.30
CA TYR A 286 -13.01 -8.13 16.90
C TYR A 286 -13.55 -7.17 17.97
N SER A 287 -14.84 -7.27 18.27
CA SER A 287 -15.43 -6.60 19.43
C SER A 287 -15.08 -7.41 20.69
N ASP A 288 -14.33 -6.83 21.62
CA ASP A 288 -14.02 -7.46 22.88
C ASP A 288 -15.09 -7.19 23.94
N MET A 289 -15.28 -8.15 24.83
CA MET A 289 -16.03 -7.99 26.06
C MET A 289 -14.99 -7.86 27.18
N GLN A 290 -14.80 -6.64 27.68
CA GLN A 290 -13.78 -6.35 28.71
C GLN A 290 -13.80 -7.42 29.81
N ASN A 291 -12.64 -8.03 30.06
CA ASN A 291 -12.38 -9.18 30.96
C ASN A 291 -12.37 -10.60 30.32
N ASP A 292 -12.47 -10.75 28.99
CA ASP A 292 -12.24 -12.05 28.33
C ASP A 292 -10.73 -12.38 28.15
N SER A 293 -10.29 -13.51 28.71
CA SER A 293 -8.87 -13.94 28.66
C SER A 293 -8.53 -14.72 27.37
N LEU A 294 -8.50 -13.99 26.26
CA LEU A 294 -8.33 -14.54 24.90
C LEU A 294 -6.89 -14.94 24.59
N VAL A 295 -6.54 -16.21 24.87
CA VAL A 295 -5.21 -16.75 24.59
C VAL A 295 -5.26 -17.88 23.55
N PHE A 296 -4.48 -17.70 22.47
CA PHE A 296 -4.18 -18.70 21.46
C PHE A 296 -2.97 -19.55 21.86
N SER A 297 -2.97 -20.84 21.52
CA SER A 297 -1.92 -21.81 21.90
C SER A 297 -1.30 -22.57 20.73
N GLY A 298 -1.66 -22.23 19.49
CA GLY A 298 -1.11 -22.84 18.28
C GLY A 298 0.08 -22.07 17.69
N THR A 299 0.75 -22.67 16.71
CA THR A 299 1.90 -22.05 16.01
C THR A 299 1.53 -21.40 14.67
N ASP A 300 0.26 -21.48 14.26
CA ASP A 300 -0.25 -20.95 12.99
C ASP A 300 -1.71 -20.49 13.21
N PRO A 301 -1.96 -19.19 13.42
CA PRO A 301 -3.30 -18.67 13.60
C PRO A 301 -4.17 -18.76 12.34
N VAL A 302 -3.57 -18.61 11.15
CA VAL A 302 -4.29 -18.52 9.86
C VAL A 302 -5.04 -19.82 9.55
N LYS A 303 -4.52 -20.99 9.97
CA LYS A 303 -5.22 -22.28 9.88
C LYS A 303 -6.62 -22.29 10.53
N TYR A 304 -6.87 -21.44 11.52
CA TYR A 304 -8.15 -21.36 12.25
C TYR A 304 -9.06 -20.23 11.77
N LEU A 305 -8.63 -19.43 10.78
CA LEU A 305 -9.37 -18.32 10.21
C LEU A 305 -10.20 -18.77 9.00
N ARG A 306 -11.46 -18.34 8.89
CA ARG A 306 -12.36 -18.63 7.75
C ARG A 306 -13.04 -17.36 7.27
N TYR A 307 -12.93 -17.07 5.98
CA TYR A 307 -13.71 -16.00 5.32
C TYR A 307 -15.18 -16.42 5.30
N VAL A 308 -16.10 -15.54 5.72
CA VAL A 308 -17.54 -15.85 5.82
C VAL A 308 -18.45 -14.83 5.13
N SER A 309 -17.91 -13.73 4.59
CA SER A 309 -18.71 -12.76 3.81
C SER A 309 -19.11 -13.31 2.42
N PRO A 310 -20.20 -12.80 1.83
CA PRO A 310 -20.42 -12.89 0.39
C PRO A 310 -19.34 -12.11 -0.39
N PRO A 311 -19.05 -12.48 -1.65
CA PRO A 311 -18.22 -11.67 -2.54
C PRO A 311 -18.72 -10.22 -2.65
N GLY A 312 -17.81 -9.26 -2.75
CA GLY A 312 -18.14 -7.85 -2.86
C GLY A 312 -18.67 -7.19 -1.58
N LYS A 313 -18.66 -7.88 -0.43
CA LYS A 313 -19.05 -7.32 0.87
C LYS A 313 -17.85 -7.22 1.81
N MET A 314 -17.98 -6.35 2.83
CA MET A 314 -16.95 -6.12 3.84
C MET A 314 -16.39 -7.44 4.38
N PRO A 315 -15.06 -7.68 4.31
CA PRO A 315 -14.48 -9.00 4.55
C PRO A 315 -14.58 -9.33 6.04
N THR A 316 -15.51 -10.23 6.35
CA THR A 316 -15.75 -10.77 7.69
C THR A 316 -15.15 -12.16 7.75
N PHE A 317 -14.43 -12.44 8.82
CA PHE A 317 -13.85 -13.73 9.12
C PHE A 317 -14.36 -14.27 10.45
N THR A 318 -14.34 -15.59 10.61
CA THR A 318 -14.39 -16.24 11.92
C THR A 318 -13.03 -16.84 12.27
N PHE A 319 -12.60 -16.69 13.52
CA PHE A 319 -11.39 -17.30 14.05
C PHE A 319 -11.74 -18.24 15.20
N SER A 320 -11.52 -19.54 15.00
CA SER A 320 -11.87 -20.60 15.95
C SER A 320 -10.63 -21.22 16.61
N GLY A 321 -9.55 -20.44 16.79
CA GLY A 321 -8.30 -20.90 17.39
C GLY A 321 -8.28 -20.87 18.92
N ILE A 322 -9.23 -20.18 19.55
CA ILE A 322 -9.33 -20.04 21.00
C ILE A 322 -10.27 -21.14 21.55
N PRO A 323 -9.91 -21.85 22.63
CA PRO A 323 -10.79 -22.83 23.24
C PRO A 323 -12.16 -22.25 23.60
N GLN A 324 -13.23 -22.92 23.16
CA GLN A 324 -14.64 -22.59 23.46
C GLN A 324 -15.17 -21.23 22.96
N LYS A 325 -14.36 -20.39 22.30
CA LYS A 325 -14.79 -19.10 21.74
C LYS A 325 -14.34 -18.91 20.30
N THR A 326 -15.28 -18.56 19.43
CA THR A 326 -15.01 -18.11 18.05
C THR A 326 -15.09 -16.60 18.00
N LEU A 327 -14.03 -15.93 17.52
CA LEU A 327 -14.08 -14.49 17.26
C LEU A 327 -14.70 -14.21 15.89
N VAL A 328 -15.44 -13.11 15.78
CA VAL A 328 -15.80 -12.50 14.49
C VAL A 328 -14.85 -11.34 14.27
N LEU A 329 -14.15 -11.36 13.14
CA LEU A 329 -13.10 -10.42 12.77
C LEU A 329 -13.53 -9.64 11.53
N GLN A 330 -13.43 -8.32 11.59
CA GLN A 330 -13.83 -7.36 10.54
C GLN A 330 -12.79 -6.23 10.47
N PRO A 331 -12.75 -5.43 9.39
CA PRO A 331 -11.77 -4.34 9.26
C PRO A 331 -11.83 -3.39 10.46
N TYR A 332 -10.68 -2.85 10.89
CA TYR A 332 -10.56 -2.11 12.15
C TYR A 332 -11.60 -0.98 12.27
N PHE A 333 -11.77 -0.20 11.20
CA PHE A 333 -12.72 0.92 11.07
C PHE A 333 -14.21 0.56 11.10
N SER A 334 -14.58 -0.71 11.04
CA SER A 334 -16.00 -1.09 11.02
C SER A 334 -16.66 -0.81 12.38
N GLU A 335 -17.96 -0.50 12.35
CA GLU A 335 -18.74 0.06 13.46
C GLU A 335 -18.44 -0.53 14.85
N GLU A 336 -18.32 0.33 15.86
CA GLU A 336 -18.27 -0.09 17.28
C GLU A 336 -19.68 -0.44 17.76
N GLN A 337 -19.83 -1.59 18.41
CA GLN A 337 -21.10 -1.96 19.03
C GLN A 337 -21.20 -1.30 20.40
N GLU A 338 -22.39 -0.78 20.76
CA GLU A 338 -22.62 -0.06 22.01
C GLU A 338 -22.11 -0.86 23.23
N GLY A 339 -21.19 -0.25 23.99
CA GLY A 339 -20.55 -0.89 25.16
C GLY A 339 -19.42 -1.89 24.87
N ARG A 340 -18.93 -2.01 23.62
CA ARG A 340 -17.84 -2.92 23.23
C ARG A 340 -16.67 -2.21 22.56
N THR A 341 -15.50 -2.28 23.16
CA THR A 341 -14.23 -1.83 22.56
C THR A 341 -13.79 -2.77 21.45
N ARG A 342 -13.34 -2.23 20.31
CA ARG A 342 -12.71 -3.02 19.24
C ARG A 342 -11.20 -3.16 19.50
N THR A 343 -10.64 -4.34 19.23
CA THR A 343 -9.19 -4.56 19.19
C THR A 343 -8.85 -5.67 18.19
N ALA A 344 -7.66 -5.61 17.62
CA ALA A 344 -7.07 -6.59 16.72
C ALA A 344 -6.09 -7.53 17.44
N TRP A 345 -5.60 -7.17 18.62
CA TRP A 345 -4.57 -7.93 19.33
C TRP A 345 -5.12 -9.15 20.08
N ILE A 346 -4.87 -10.33 19.53
CA ILE A 346 -5.10 -11.63 20.17
C ILE A 346 -3.79 -12.06 20.86
N LYS A 347 -3.88 -12.50 22.12
CA LYS A 347 -2.70 -12.96 22.87
C LYS A 347 -2.30 -14.39 22.49
N THR A 348 -1.00 -14.68 22.47
CA THR A 348 -0.44 -16.05 22.48
C THR A 348 0.02 -16.44 23.88
N LEU A 349 0.06 -17.75 24.15
CA LEU A 349 0.94 -18.31 25.19
C LEU A 349 2.42 -18.01 24.89
#